data_AF-A0A956R2V3-F1
#
_entry.id   AF-A0A956R2V3-F1
#
_cell.length_a   1.000
_cell.length_b   1.000
_cell.length_c   1.000
_cell.angle_alpha   90.00
_cell.angle_beta   90.00
_cell.angle_gamma   90.00
#
_symmetry.space_group_name_H-M   'P 1'
#
loop_
_entity.id
_entity.type
_entity.pdbx_description
1 polymer ?
#
loop_
_entity_poly.entity_id
_entity_poly.type
_entity_poly.pdbx_seq_one_letter_code
_entity_poly.pdbx_strand_id
1 'polypeptide(L)'
;MSLFTAALTCLLALDPTVRLELPAGADPDEFVQATWFPAAAIDIGGYGHGDPTEAPAWQRYWRGDQTELLDHPRWIRHVTGPRETLSAIAARYGVEAQQLEEWNPKTLKDHGRHLRQNIELRVKAIRVPLPREPVTFETVTGDSWESIAVDYRVDVQDLKSYNAATSEDSMAPLEAGRSVTVWVDPAVPWTINHYPGPEIDPTWLDIPQTAVSHGHPNKGKIRGEPVQLPDIPTLYTRRFDRIAHGSSHAIEIIVTAFANFRRDTGYRGDILVGSIARPHGGRFPPHRSHQSGR
;
A
#
# COMPACT_ATOMS: atom_id res chain seq x y z
N MET A 1 42.31 39.84 19.52
CA MET A 1 40.84 39.61 19.45
C MET A 1 40.39 39.65 18.01
N SER A 2 40.28 38.50 17.37
CA SER A 2 39.16 38.13 16.49
C SER A 2 39.37 36.70 16.01
N LEU A 3 38.33 35.92 16.23
CA LEU A 3 38.27 34.47 16.17
C LEU A 3 38.21 33.93 14.74
N PHE A 4 38.74 32.72 14.61
CA PHE A 4 38.57 31.75 13.54
C PHE A 4 37.09 31.54 13.14
N THR A 5 36.82 31.49 11.83
CA THR A 5 35.74 30.65 11.29
C THR A 5 36.17 30.06 9.95
N ALA A 6 36.73 28.85 9.99
CA ALA A 6 36.93 28.02 8.81
C ALA A 6 35.61 27.29 8.52
N ALA A 7 34.98 27.61 7.39
CA ALA A 7 33.84 26.87 6.88
C ALA A 7 34.34 25.56 6.27
N LEU A 8 34.12 24.45 6.99
CA LEU A 8 34.37 23.11 6.48
C LEU A 8 33.09 22.63 5.78
N THR A 9 33.01 22.86 4.46
CA THR A 9 31.98 22.25 3.61
C THR A 9 32.37 20.80 3.37
N CYS A 10 31.97 19.88 4.27
CA CYS A 10 32.05 18.44 4.02
C CYS A 10 30.91 18.04 3.08
N LEU A 11 31.19 18.07 1.78
CA LEU A 11 30.42 17.37 0.76
C LEU A 11 30.80 15.88 0.84
N LEU A 12 30.12 15.11 1.69
CA LEU A 12 30.24 13.65 1.64
C LEU A 12 29.34 13.15 0.51
N ALA A 13 29.93 12.94 -0.66
CA ALA A 13 29.38 12.04 -1.66
C ALA A 13 29.33 10.65 -1.02
N LEU A 14 28.13 10.16 -0.71
CA LEU A 14 27.91 8.78 -0.30
C LEU A 14 28.15 7.89 -1.52
N ASP A 15 29.21 7.11 -1.45
CA ASP A 15 29.54 6.08 -2.42
C ASP A 15 28.45 4.98 -2.37
N PRO A 16 27.71 4.70 -3.46
CA PRO A 16 26.68 3.66 -3.49
C PRO A 16 27.27 2.24 -3.41
N THR A 17 28.59 2.08 -3.30
CA THR A 17 29.27 0.78 -3.18
C THR A 17 29.74 0.41 -1.78
N VAL A 18 29.26 1.07 -0.72
CA VAL A 18 29.52 0.63 0.66
C VAL A 18 28.88 -0.75 0.89
N ARG A 19 29.65 -1.80 0.59
CA ARG A 19 29.43 -3.15 1.10
C ARG A 19 29.61 -3.07 2.60
N LEU A 20 28.51 -3.20 3.35
CA LEU A 20 28.56 -3.40 4.79
C LEU A 20 29.43 -4.64 5.07
N GLU A 21 30.61 -4.44 5.66
CA GLU A 21 31.45 -5.55 6.08
C GLU A 21 30.68 -6.41 7.09
N LEU A 22 30.63 -7.71 6.84
CA LEU A 22 30.02 -8.67 7.74
C LEU A 22 30.75 -8.64 9.11
N PRO A 23 30.04 -8.61 10.25
CA PRO A 23 30.69 -8.65 11.56
C PRO A 23 31.49 -9.94 11.71
N ALA A 24 32.62 -9.87 12.45
CA ALA A 24 33.52 -11.00 12.64
C ALA A 24 32.78 -12.24 13.19
N GLY A 25 32.74 -13.32 12.39
CA GLY A 25 32.04 -14.57 12.71
C GLY A 25 30.68 -14.77 12.01
N ALA A 26 30.23 -13.84 11.18
CA ALA A 26 29.08 -14.04 10.31
C ALA A 26 29.39 -15.07 9.21
N ASP A 27 28.38 -15.85 8.83
CA ASP A 27 28.48 -16.86 7.79
C ASP A 27 28.81 -16.17 6.45
N PRO A 28 29.80 -16.62 5.65
CA PRO A 28 30.09 -16.04 4.33
C PRO A 28 28.90 -16.08 3.35
N ASP A 29 27.86 -16.89 3.62
CA ASP A 29 26.60 -16.93 2.88
C ASP A 29 25.52 -15.97 3.45
N GLU A 30 25.82 -15.19 4.49
CA GLU A 30 24.92 -14.24 5.14
C GLU A 30 24.98 -12.87 4.44
N PHE A 31 23.83 -12.34 4.04
CA PHE A 31 23.72 -11.00 3.45
C PHE A 31 23.11 -10.04 4.48
N VAL A 32 23.85 -9.00 4.85
CA VAL A 32 23.35 -7.93 5.74
C VAL A 32 22.72 -6.87 4.86
N GLN A 33 21.38 -6.89 4.79
CA GLN A 33 20.66 -5.77 4.21
C GLN A 33 20.63 -4.63 5.23
N ALA A 34 21.05 -3.44 4.82
CA ALA A 34 20.99 -2.24 5.65
C ALA A 34 19.56 -2.03 6.14
N THR A 35 19.45 -2.01 7.46
CA THR A 35 18.23 -1.78 8.23
C THR A 35 17.85 -0.31 8.15
N TRP A 36 16.54 -0.05 8.07
CA TRP A 36 15.86 1.24 8.27
C TRP A 36 16.76 2.48 8.18
N PHE A 37 16.60 3.26 7.11
CA PHE A 37 17.14 4.61 7.15
C PHE A 37 16.39 5.40 8.23
N PRO A 38 17.08 5.98 9.23
CA PRO A 38 16.46 6.96 10.10
C PRO A 38 15.90 8.09 9.24
N ALA A 39 14.80 8.70 9.66
CA ALA A 39 14.13 9.79 8.95
C ALA A 39 15.12 10.94 8.69
N ALA A 40 15.82 10.88 7.57
CA ALA A 40 16.38 12.04 6.90
C ALA A 40 15.28 12.49 5.96
N ALA A 41 14.79 13.72 6.17
CA ALA A 41 13.82 14.33 5.30
C ALA A 41 14.34 14.24 3.86
N ILE A 42 13.71 13.39 3.04
CA ILE A 42 13.83 13.52 1.60
C ILE A 42 13.02 14.77 1.28
N ASP A 43 13.71 15.84 0.91
CA ASP A 43 13.10 17.06 0.38
C ASP A 43 12.57 16.75 -1.03
N ILE A 44 11.37 16.19 -1.06
CA ILE A 44 10.53 16.10 -2.24
C ILE A 44 9.91 17.48 -2.39
N GLY A 45 10.68 18.37 -3.03
CA GLY A 45 10.26 19.71 -3.43
C GLY A 45 8.84 19.69 -3.98
N GLY A 46 8.04 20.61 -3.43
CA GLY A 46 6.61 20.46 -3.29
C GLY A 46 5.82 20.14 -4.54
N TYR A 47 4.86 19.22 -4.37
CA TYR A 47 3.47 19.38 -4.78
C TYR A 47 2.61 18.60 -3.78
N GLY A 48 1.69 19.29 -3.12
CA GLY A 48 0.65 18.67 -2.29
C GLY A 48 -0.42 18.02 -3.17
N HIS A 49 -1.09 17.03 -2.60
CA HIS A 49 -2.23 16.30 -3.17
C HIS A 49 -3.27 17.20 -3.85
N GLY A 50 -3.12 17.49 -5.14
CA GLY A 50 -3.96 18.50 -5.78
C GLY A 50 -3.91 18.65 -7.31
N ASP A 51 -3.24 17.77 -8.05
CA ASP A 51 -3.42 17.67 -9.51
C ASP A 51 -3.96 16.27 -9.87
N PRO A 52 -5.20 16.15 -10.39
CA PRO A 52 -5.76 14.88 -10.82
C PRO A 52 -5.01 14.23 -12.00
N THR A 53 -4.00 14.90 -12.57
CA THR A 53 -3.18 14.38 -13.68
C THR A 53 -1.86 13.72 -13.24
N GLU A 54 -1.46 13.82 -11.97
CA GLU A 54 -0.27 13.13 -11.47
C GLU A 54 -0.55 11.68 -11.04
N ALA A 55 0.44 10.81 -11.26
CA ALA A 55 0.41 9.43 -10.77
C ALA A 55 0.28 9.39 -9.24
N PRO A 56 -0.55 8.50 -8.67
CA PRO A 56 -0.69 8.33 -7.22
C PRO A 56 0.67 8.19 -6.50
N ALA A 57 0.79 8.67 -5.26
CA ALA A 57 2.05 8.61 -4.49
C ALA A 57 2.69 7.22 -4.52
N TRP A 58 1.91 6.17 -4.27
CA TRP A 58 2.44 4.81 -4.24
C TRP A 58 3.11 4.39 -5.56
N GLN A 59 2.67 4.89 -6.73
CA GLN A 59 3.33 4.64 -8.02
C GLN A 59 4.66 5.37 -8.10
N ARG A 60 4.71 6.61 -7.59
CA ARG A 60 5.93 7.43 -7.58
C ARG A 60 7.02 6.85 -6.69
N TYR A 61 6.64 6.22 -5.58
CA TYR A 61 7.57 5.55 -4.67
C TYR A 61 7.82 4.07 -4.99
N TRP A 62 7.11 3.52 -5.99
CA TRP A 62 7.29 2.12 -6.37
C TRP A 62 8.67 1.93 -7.02
N ARG A 63 9.43 1.01 -6.46
CA ARG A 63 10.77 0.56 -6.90
C ARG A 63 10.88 -0.96 -6.79
N GLY A 64 9.78 -1.65 -7.09
CA GLY A 64 9.69 -3.11 -6.98
C GLY A 64 10.60 -3.83 -7.96
N ASP A 65 10.90 -3.20 -9.10
CA ASP A 65 11.88 -3.62 -10.11
C ASP A 65 13.33 -3.66 -9.59
N GLN A 66 13.64 -2.92 -8.52
CA GLN A 66 14.94 -2.93 -7.86
C GLN A 66 15.08 -4.06 -6.81
N THR A 67 14.03 -4.85 -6.60
CA THR A 67 14.10 -6.03 -5.71
C THR A 67 15.11 -7.03 -6.25
N GLU A 68 16.13 -7.34 -5.47
CA GLU A 68 17.16 -8.29 -5.88
C GLU A 68 16.63 -9.74 -5.76
N LEU A 69 16.94 -10.55 -6.77
CA LEU A 69 16.70 -11.98 -6.79
C LEU A 69 18.03 -12.70 -6.78
N LEU A 70 18.25 -13.47 -5.72
CA LEU A 70 19.43 -14.30 -5.56
C LEU A 70 19.32 -15.55 -6.43
N ASP A 71 20.46 -16.14 -6.77
CA ASP A 71 20.55 -17.41 -7.49
C ASP A 71 20.14 -18.61 -6.62
N HIS A 72 20.29 -18.49 -5.31
CA HIS A 72 19.86 -19.47 -4.32
C HIS A 72 19.44 -18.79 -3.00
N PRO A 73 18.62 -19.44 -2.15
CA PRO A 73 18.20 -18.85 -0.88
C PRO A 73 19.41 -18.55 0.03
N ARG A 74 19.49 -17.33 0.56
CA ARG A 74 20.51 -16.91 1.54
C ARG A 74 19.87 -16.43 2.83
N TRP A 75 20.64 -16.44 3.92
CA TRP A 75 20.21 -15.86 5.18
C TRP A 75 20.33 -14.35 5.11
N ILE A 76 19.22 -13.67 5.39
CA ILE A 76 19.09 -12.22 5.40
C ILE A 76 18.66 -11.80 6.80
N ARG A 77 19.27 -10.72 7.29
CA ARG A 77 18.88 -10.10 8.55
C ARG A 77 17.88 -8.98 8.26
N HIS A 78 16.66 -9.16 8.72
CA HIS A 78 15.60 -8.16 8.63
C HIS A 78 15.38 -7.55 10.01
N VAL A 79 15.61 -6.26 10.15
CA VAL A 79 15.15 -5.55 11.35
C VAL A 79 13.72 -5.09 11.13
N THR A 80 12.87 -5.23 12.14
CA THR A 80 11.47 -4.82 12.08
C THR A 80 11.30 -3.32 12.30
N GLY A 81 10.37 -2.72 11.57
CA GLY A 81 10.01 -1.31 11.67
C GLY A 81 8.56 -1.09 12.11
N PRO A 82 8.06 0.14 11.98
CA PRO A 82 6.77 0.51 12.53
C PRO A 82 5.61 -0.29 11.94
N ARG A 83 4.88 -0.93 12.86
CA ARG A 83 3.62 -1.64 12.62
C ARG A 83 3.73 -2.81 11.62
N GLU A 84 4.94 -3.31 11.37
CA GLU A 84 5.10 -4.51 10.58
C GLU A 84 4.44 -5.73 11.23
N THR A 85 3.89 -6.59 10.39
CA THR A 85 3.31 -7.87 10.78
C THR A 85 4.18 -8.98 10.23
N LEU A 86 4.16 -10.14 10.89
CA LEU A 86 4.89 -11.31 10.43
C LEU A 86 4.51 -11.69 8.98
N SER A 87 3.21 -11.65 8.65
CA SER A 87 2.71 -11.94 7.31
C SER A 87 3.20 -10.94 6.27
N ALA A 88 3.29 -9.65 6.60
CA ALA A 88 3.79 -8.64 5.67
C ALA A 88 5.28 -8.85 5.36
N ILE A 89 6.09 -9.13 6.38
CA ILE A 89 7.52 -9.45 6.20
C ILE A 89 7.66 -10.73 5.36
N ALA A 90 6.92 -11.79 5.70
CA ALA A 90 6.94 -13.04 4.95
C ALA A 90 6.64 -12.82 3.46
N ALA A 91 5.58 -12.05 3.15
CA ALA A 91 5.21 -11.72 1.79
C ALA A 91 6.31 -10.92 1.06
N ARG A 92 6.95 -9.95 1.71
CA ARG A 92 8.05 -9.15 1.15
C ARG A 92 9.22 -10.03 0.71
N TYR A 93 9.59 -11.02 1.52
CA TYR A 93 10.68 -11.96 1.21
C TYR A 93 10.24 -13.18 0.39
N GLY A 94 8.94 -13.32 0.08
CA GLY A 94 8.41 -14.47 -0.65
C GLY A 94 8.52 -15.79 0.11
N VAL A 95 8.40 -15.75 1.44
CA VAL A 95 8.44 -16.91 2.35
C VAL A 95 7.12 -17.05 3.09
N GLU A 96 6.90 -18.18 3.78
CA GLU A 96 5.72 -18.37 4.62
C GLU A 96 5.94 -17.79 6.03
N ALA A 97 4.87 -17.30 6.66
CA ALA A 97 4.95 -16.78 8.03
C ALA A 97 5.41 -17.85 9.03
N GLN A 98 4.99 -19.11 8.85
CA GLN A 98 5.41 -20.23 9.68
C GLN A 98 6.94 -20.46 9.61
N GLN A 99 7.54 -20.31 8.43
CA GLN A 99 8.99 -20.43 8.27
C GLN A 99 9.73 -19.35 9.07
N LEU A 100 9.21 -18.12 9.09
CA LEU A 100 9.78 -17.06 9.92
C LEU A 100 9.72 -17.39 11.42
N GLU A 101 8.63 -18.00 11.90
CA GLU A 101 8.51 -18.47 13.29
C GLU A 101 9.53 -19.56 13.62
N GLU A 102 9.68 -20.54 12.72
CA GLU A 102 10.64 -21.64 12.85
C GLU A 102 12.09 -21.15 12.90
N TRP A 103 12.43 -20.12 12.10
CA TRP A 103 13.77 -19.54 12.09
C TRP A 103 14.03 -18.59 13.26
N ASN A 104 12.97 -18.03 13.87
CA ASN A 104 13.06 -17.03 14.94
C ASN A 104 12.27 -17.42 16.20
N PRO A 105 12.41 -18.65 16.73
CA PRO A 105 11.51 -19.19 17.75
C PRO A 105 11.58 -18.43 19.08
N LYS A 106 12.75 -17.87 19.43
CA LYS A 106 12.93 -17.07 20.64
C LYS A 106 12.34 -15.67 20.51
N THR A 107 12.50 -15.06 19.33
CA THR A 107 12.06 -13.68 19.07
C THR A 107 10.55 -13.60 18.88
N LEU A 108 9.94 -14.64 18.28
CA LEU A 108 8.54 -14.66 17.86
C LEU A 108 7.61 -15.49 18.78
N LYS A 109 8.09 -16.07 19.88
CA LYS A 109 7.28 -16.95 20.75
C LYS A 109 5.93 -16.35 21.19
N ASP A 110 5.92 -15.07 21.55
CA ASP A 110 4.75 -14.37 22.12
C ASP A 110 4.53 -13.03 21.40
N HIS A 111 4.66 -13.01 20.08
CA HIS A 111 4.49 -11.78 19.31
C HIS A 111 3.01 -11.40 19.17
N GLY A 112 2.73 -10.09 19.23
CA GLY A 112 1.40 -9.56 18.93
C GLY A 112 1.15 -9.44 17.43
N ARG A 113 -0.02 -8.92 17.04
CA ARG A 113 -0.35 -8.65 15.63
C ARG A 113 0.75 -7.84 14.92
N HIS A 114 1.22 -6.79 15.58
CA HIS A 114 2.39 -6.02 15.14
C HIS A 114 3.61 -6.49 15.91
N LEU A 115 4.71 -6.68 15.20
CA LEU A 115 5.98 -7.01 15.80
C LEU A 115 6.53 -5.80 16.57
N ARG A 116 7.34 -6.08 17.59
CA ARG A 116 8.13 -5.03 18.24
C ARG A 116 9.04 -4.39 17.19
N GLN A 117 9.32 -3.11 17.33
CA GLN A 117 10.26 -2.42 16.45
C GLN A 117 11.70 -2.74 16.85
N ASN A 118 12.62 -2.61 15.90
CA ASN A 118 14.06 -2.79 16.10
C ASN A 118 14.46 -4.18 16.61
N ILE A 119 13.67 -5.23 16.32
CA ILE A 119 14.08 -6.61 16.54
C ILE A 119 14.63 -7.19 15.24
N GLU A 120 15.68 -7.98 15.35
CA GLU A 120 16.25 -8.69 14.21
C GLU A 120 15.55 -10.05 14.02
N LEU A 121 15.15 -10.30 12.78
CA LEU A 121 14.65 -11.57 12.29
C LEU A 121 15.60 -12.13 11.23
N ARG A 122 15.87 -13.42 11.33
CA ARG A 122 16.57 -14.19 10.30
C ARG A 122 15.56 -14.67 9.27
N VAL A 123 15.82 -14.39 8.01
CA VAL A 123 14.97 -14.77 6.89
C VAL A 123 15.80 -15.53 5.88
N LYS A 124 15.42 -16.76 5.52
CA LYS A 124 16.07 -17.49 4.42
C LYS A 124 15.27 -17.29 3.14
N ALA A 125 15.74 -16.44 2.25
CA ALA A 125 14.98 -16.08 1.04
C ALA A 125 15.87 -15.92 -0.19
N ILE A 126 15.23 -16.05 -1.35
CA ILE A 126 15.80 -15.71 -2.65
C ILE A 126 15.58 -14.23 -2.96
N ARG A 127 14.47 -13.67 -2.48
CA ARG A 127 14.03 -12.31 -2.76
C ARG A 127 14.53 -11.36 -1.68
N VAL A 128 15.21 -10.30 -2.08
CA VAL A 128 15.72 -9.24 -1.19
C VAL A 128 15.00 -7.92 -1.53
N PRO A 129 13.85 -7.64 -0.89
CA PRO A 129 13.03 -6.45 -1.18
C PRO A 129 13.69 -5.18 -0.63
N LEU A 130 13.52 -4.04 -1.28
CA LEU A 130 14.00 -2.75 -0.76
C LEU A 130 13.39 -2.44 0.61
N PRO A 131 14.14 -1.83 1.54
CA PRO A 131 13.61 -1.51 2.87
C PRO A 131 12.44 -0.52 2.77
N ARG A 132 11.47 -0.62 3.69
CA ARG A 132 10.43 0.41 3.81
C ARG A 132 11.08 1.71 4.28
N GLU A 133 10.55 2.83 3.82
CA GLU A 133 11.08 4.15 4.14
C GLU A 133 9.99 5.09 4.66
N PRO A 134 10.33 5.98 5.61
CA PRO A 134 9.44 7.03 6.02
C PRO A 134 9.44 8.16 4.99
N VAL A 135 8.26 8.63 4.62
CA VAL A 135 8.04 9.81 3.79
C VAL A 135 7.26 10.81 4.62
N THR A 136 7.79 12.02 4.78
CA THR A 136 7.14 13.11 5.52
C THR A 136 6.80 14.25 4.58
N PHE A 137 5.58 14.76 4.67
CA PHE A 137 5.09 15.88 3.87
C PHE A 137 4.08 16.71 4.65
N GLU A 138 3.76 17.89 4.13
CA GLU A 138 2.71 18.76 4.67
C GLU A 138 1.39 18.53 3.96
N THR A 139 0.31 18.41 4.73
CA THR A 139 -1.05 18.29 4.22
C THR A 139 -1.51 19.57 3.53
N VAL A 140 -2.42 19.43 2.58
CA VAL A 140 -3.11 20.55 1.92
C VAL A 140 -4.59 20.57 2.24
N THR A 141 -5.26 21.67 1.91
CA THR A 141 -6.69 21.83 2.12
C THR A 141 -7.46 20.73 1.40
N GLY A 142 -8.23 19.94 2.15
CA GLY A 142 -9.04 18.84 1.61
C GLY A 142 -8.46 17.46 1.90
N ASP A 143 -7.22 17.37 2.37
CA ASP A 143 -6.64 16.10 2.79
C ASP A 143 -7.41 15.50 3.97
N SER A 144 -7.55 14.19 3.90
CA SER A 144 -8.01 13.34 5.01
C SER A 144 -7.08 12.15 5.16
N TRP A 145 -7.09 11.53 6.34
CA TRP A 145 -6.37 10.29 6.59
C TRP A 145 -6.69 9.22 5.54
N GLU A 146 -7.95 9.12 5.13
CA GLU A 146 -8.41 8.15 4.13
C GLU A 146 -7.86 8.47 2.73
N SER A 147 -7.87 9.74 2.32
CA SER A 147 -7.32 10.14 1.01
C SER A 147 -5.82 9.88 0.91
N ILE A 148 -5.07 10.20 1.97
CA ILE A 148 -3.63 9.95 2.07
C ILE A 148 -3.35 8.46 2.09
N ALA A 149 -4.09 7.69 2.89
CA ALA A 149 -3.93 6.24 2.98
C ALA A 149 -4.14 5.56 1.62
N VAL A 150 -5.13 6.01 0.85
CA VAL A 150 -5.37 5.52 -0.52
C VAL A 150 -4.21 5.88 -1.44
N ASP A 151 -3.76 7.13 -1.42
CA ASP A 151 -2.72 7.59 -2.34
C ASP A 151 -1.35 6.93 -2.08
N TYR A 152 -1.01 6.69 -0.82
CA TYR A 152 0.23 6.01 -0.43
C TYR A 152 0.09 4.48 -0.30
N ARG A 153 -1.11 3.93 -0.50
CA ARG A 153 -1.44 2.50 -0.29
C ARG A 153 -1.01 1.95 1.07
N VAL A 154 -1.29 2.71 2.12
CA VAL A 154 -1.06 2.29 3.50
C VAL A 154 -2.38 2.04 4.22
N ASP A 155 -2.35 1.23 5.27
CA ASP A 155 -3.52 1.07 6.14
C ASP A 155 -3.78 2.38 6.89
N VAL A 156 -5.03 2.85 6.87
CA VAL A 156 -5.41 4.13 7.49
C VAL A 156 -5.20 4.13 9.01
N GLN A 157 -5.37 2.98 9.67
CA GLN A 157 -5.12 2.85 11.11
C GLN A 157 -3.63 2.91 11.39
N ASP A 158 -2.80 2.32 10.52
CA ASP A 158 -1.35 2.41 10.61
C ASP A 158 -0.88 3.84 10.40
N LEU A 159 -1.40 4.53 9.39
CA LEU A 159 -1.14 5.95 9.13
C LEU A 159 -1.49 6.83 10.34
N LYS A 160 -2.70 6.69 10.88
CA LYS A 160 -3.15 7.39 12.09
C LYS A 160 -2.22 7.10 13.28
N SER A 161 -1.78 5.86 13.42
CA SER A 161 -0.88 5.44 14.50
C SER A 161 0.54 6.02 14.37
N TYR A 162 1.08 6.14 13.16
CA TYR A 162 2.39 6.78 12.92
C TYR A 162 2.41 8.25 13.34
N ASN A 163 1.26 8.91 13.21
CA ASN A 163 1.10 10.34 13.41
C ASN A 163 0.39 10.72 14.71
N ALA A 164 0.26 9.76 15.64
CA ALA A 164 -0.38 9.94 16.94
C ALA A 164 -1.76 10.62 16.85
N ALA A 165 -2.56 10.27 15.84
CA ALA A 165 -3.86 10.88 15.61
C ALA A 165 -4.78 10.68 16.82
N THR A 166 -5.40 11.77 17.28
CA THR A 166 -6.40 11.70 18.37
C THR A 166 -7.73 11.22 17.81
N SER A 167 -8.67 10.85 18.68
CA SER A 167 -10.01 10.44 18.25
C SER A 167 -10.78 11.54 17.51
N GLU A 168 -10.55 12.80 17.89
CA GLU A 168 -11.17 13.98 17.25
C GLU A 168 -10.56 14.23 15.87
N ASP A 169 -9.23 14.20 15.80
CA ASP A 169 -8.44 14.33 14.58
C ASP A 169 -8.68 13.19 13.56
N SER A 170 -9.05 12.00 14.05
CA SER A 170 -9.29 10.83 13.19
C SER A 170 -10.53 10.95 12.30
N MET A 171 -11.44 11.89 12.59
CA MET A 171 -12.72 12.06 11.90
C MET A 171 -12.84 13.41 11.18
N ALA A 172 -11.91 14.34 11.42
CA ALA A 172 -11.90 15.65 10.81
C ALA A 172 -11.01 15.66 9.55
N PRO A 173 -11.28 16.56 8.59
CA PRO A 173 -10.29 16.92 7.58
C PRO A 173 -8.99 17.39 8.24
N LEU A 174 -7.86 17.06 7.62
CA LEU A 174 -6.56 17.49 8.11
C LEU A 174 -6.36 18.98 7.87
N GLU A 175 -5.85 19.68 8.88
CA GLU A 175 -5.45 21.08 8.75
C GLU A 175 -4.32 21.20 7.72
N ALA A 176 -4.37 22.19 6.84
CA ALA A 176 -3.30 22.44 5.88
C ALA A 176 -1.99 22.84 6.60
N GLY A 177 -0.85 22.38 6.09
CA GLY A 177 0.47 22.60 6.68
C GLY A 177 0.82 21.62 7.81
N ARG A 178 -0.04 20.64 8.13
CA ARG A 178 0.29 19.62 9.12
C ARG A 178 1.31 18.65 8.55
N SER A 179 2.41 18.45 9.29
CA SER A 179 3.39 17.42 8.98
C SER A 179 2.80 16.02 9.22
N VAL A 180 2.74 15.19 8.17
CA VAL A 180 2.29 13.80 8.19
C VAL A 180 3.42 12.90 7.69
N THR A 181 3.67 11.80 8.41
CA THR A 181 4.64 10.77 8.05
C THR A 181 3.96 9.47 7.66
N VAL A 182 4.37 8.90 6.54
CA VAL A 182 3.88 7.64 5.98
C VAL A 182 5.03 6.66 5.84
N TRP A 183 4.83 5.39 6.18
CA TRP A 183 5.83 4.34 5.97
C TRP A 183 5.54 3.56 4.69
N VAL A 184 6.20 3.97 3.61
CA VAL A 184 5.98 3.44 2.27
C VAL A 184 6.74 2.14 2.07
N ASP A 185 6.08 1.18 1.41
CA ASP A 185 6.72 -0.03 0.91
C ASP A 185 7.08 0.16 -0.58
N PRO A 186 8.36 0.36 -0.93
CA PRO A 186 8.77 0.54 -2.32
C PRO A 186 8.62 -0.73 -3.15
N ALA A 187 8.49 -1.91 -2.53
CA ALA A 187 8.40 -3.20 -3.19
C ALA A 187 7.20 -3.97 -2.65
N VAL A 188 6.00 -3.45 -2.91
CA VAL A 188 4.75 -4.07 -2.44
C VAL A 188 4.72 -5.55 -2.86
N PRO A 189 4.55 -6.52 -1.94
CA PRO A 189 4.85 -7.93 -2.18
C PRO A 189 4.25 -8.56 -3.45
N TRP A 190 3.03 -8.17 -3.82
CA TRP A 190 2.31 -8.67 -4.98
C TRP A 190 2.65 -7.97 -6.29
N THR A 191 3.56 -6.98 -6.27
CA THR A 191 4.06 -6.26 -7.45
C THR A 191 5.51 -6.62 -7.79
N ILE A 192 6.20 -7.34 -6.90
CA ILE A 192 7.57 -7.80 -7.11
C ILE A 192 7.59 -8.79 -8.29
N ASN A 193 8.41 -8.51 -9.30
CA ASN A 193 8.52 -9.25 -10.57
C ASN A 193 7.28 -9.20 -11.48
N HIS A 194 6.39 -8.23 -11.26
CA HIS A 194 5.28 -7.99 -12.18
C HIS A 194 5.57 -6.74 -13.03
N TYR A 195 5.40 -6.89 -14.35
CA TYR A 195 5.42 -5.77 -15.28
C TYR A 195 4.06 -5.06 -15.24
N PRO A 196 4.00 -3.74 -15.51
CA PRO A 196 2.73 -3.05 -15.69
C PRO A 196 1.81 -3.83 -16.63
N GLY A 197 0.55 -3.95 -16.23
CA GLY A 197 -0.50 -4.52 -17.07
C GLY A 197 -0.84 -3.63 -18.26
N PRO A 198 -1.84 -4.03 -19.06
CA PRO A 198 -2.28 -3.23 -20.21
C PRO A 198 -2.68 -1.82 -19.78
N GLU A 199 -2.52 -0.85 -20.70
CA GLU A 199 -3.06 0.50 -20.53
C GLU A 199 -4.56 0.44 -20.24
N ILE A 200 -5.04 1.42 -19.47
CA ILE A 200 -6.47 1.54 -19.16
C ILE A 200 -7.17 2.04 -20.42
N ASP A 201 -8.10 1.24 -20.95
CA ASP A 201 -8.97 1.66 -22.03
C ASP A 201 -10.00 2.67 -21.47
N PRO A 202 -10.03 3.93 -21.94
CA PRO A 202 -10.96 4.94 -21.44
C PRO A 202 -12.43 4.52 -21.56
N THR A 203 -12.77 3.64 -22.51
CA THR A 203 -14.14 3.14 -22.69
C THR A 203 -14.60 2.27 -21.52
N TRP A 204 -13.69 1.69 -20.73
CA TRP A 204 -14.04 0.97 -19.51
C TRP A 204 -14.65 1.90 -18.45
N LEU A 205 -14.30 3.19 -18.49
CA LEU A 205 -14.72 4.20 -17.51
C LEU A 205 -15.97 4.98 -17.95
N ASP A 206 -16.54 4.66 -19.12
CA ASP A 206 -17.80 5.25 -19.60
C ASP A 206 -19.01 4.62 -18.88
N ILE A 207 -19.16 4.96 -17.60
CA ILE A 207 -20.22 4.43 -16.74
C ILE A 207 -21.44 5.34 -16.77
N PRO A 208 -22.66 4.82 -17.09
CA PRO A 208 -23.87 5.61 -17.11
C PRO A 208 -24.15 6.29 -15.77
N GLN A 209 -24.39 7.60 -15.79
CA GLN A 209 -24.69 8.41 -14.60
C GLN A 209 -26.20 8.48 -14.32
N THR A 210 -26.84 7.31 -14.24
CA THR A 210 -28.30 7.14 -14.19
C THR A 210 -28.84 6.72 -12.82
N ALA A 211 -27.98 6.36 -11.86
CA ALA A 211 -28.41 5.85 -10.56
C ALA A 211 -27.61 6.41 -9.38
N VAL A 212 -28.33 6.71 -8.31
CA VAL A 212 -27.76 7.17 -7.03
C VAL A 212 -28.11 6.23 -5.88
N SER A 213 -27.15 6.02 -5.00
CA SER A 213 -27.34 5.30 -3.74
C SER A 213 -28.10 6.19 -2.76
N HIS A 214 -29.20 5.70 -2.17
CA HIS A 214 -30.05 6.47 -1.27
C HIS A 214 -30.33 5.72 0.04
N GLY A 215 -30.17 6.40 1.17
CA GLY A 215 -30.43 5.88 2.52
C GLY A 215 -29.20 5.23 3.17
N HIS A 216 -29.39 4.54 4.30
CA HIS A 216 -28.30 3.92 5.07
C HIS A 216 -27.69 2.68 4.39
N PRO A 217 -26.41 2.33 4.61
CA PRO A 217 -25.77 1.16 4.02
C PRO A 217 -26.53 -0.15 4.22
N ASN A 218 -27.14 -0.31 5.40
CA ASN A 218 -27.85 -1.53 5.80
C ASN A 218 -29.39 -1.45 5.64
N LYS A 219 -29.89 -0.36 5.03
CA LYS A 219 -31.33 -0.06 4.81
C LYS A 219 -31.53 0.96 3.66
N GLY A 220 -30.77 0.80 2.58
CA GLY A 220 -30.78 1.72 1.45
C GLY A 220 -31.43 1.12 0.21
N LYS A 221 -31.54 1.93 -0.83
CA LYS A 221 -32.04 1.57 -2.16
C LYS A 221 -31.23 2.29 -3.23
N ILE A 222 -31.30 1.79 -4.44
CA ILE A 222 -30.81 2.51 -5.62
C ILE A 222 -32.01 3.28 -6.20
N ARG A 223 -31.82 4.57 -6.50
CA ARG A 223 -32.80 5.42 -7.18
C ARG A 223 -32.31 5.73 -8.60
N GLY A 224 -33.24 5.81 -9.54
CA GLY A 224 -32.93 5.95 -10.97
C GLY A 224 -32.83 4.59 -11.66
N GLU A 225 -32.15 4.55 -12.81
CA GLU A 225 -31.91 3.32 -13.57
C GLU A 225 -30.60 2.68 -13.08
N PRO A 226 -30.67 1.53 -12.38
CA PRO A 226 -29.50 0.92 -11.78
C PRO A 226 -28.47 0.51 -12.81
N VAL A 227 -27.21 0.79 -12.53
CA VAL A 227 -26.11 0.43 -13.42
C VAL A 227 -25.69 -1.01 -13.11
N GLN A 228 -25.78 -1.89 -14.11
CA GLN A 228 -25.14 -3.20 -14.02
C GLN A 228 -23.64 -3.04 -14.23
N LEU A 229 -22.83 -3.75 -13.45
CA LEU A 229 -21.38 -3.83 -13.68
C LEU A 229 -21.14 -4.23 -15.15
N PRO A 230 -20.41 -3.43 -15.93
CA PRO A 230 -20.16 -3.72 -17.34
C PRO A 230 -19.52 -5.10 -17.55
N ASP A 231 -19.71 -5.69 -18.72
CA ASP A 231 -19.04 -6.95 -19.07
C ASP A 231 -17.66 -6.62 -19.68
N ILE A 232 -16.63 -6.61 -18.84
CA ILE A 232 -15.24 -6.32 -19.24
C ILE A 232 -14.34 -7.50 -18.81
N PRO A 233 -14.30 -8.60 -19.59
CA PRO A 233 -13.57 -9.82 -19.22
C PRO A 233 -12.08 -9.62 -18.96
N THR A 234 -11.47 -8.60 -19.56
CA THR A 234 -10.08 -8.20 -19.31
C THR A 234 -9.84 -7.78 -17.86
N LEU A 235 -10.85 -7.21 -17.20
CA LEU A 235 -10.75 -6.75 -15.82
C LEU A 235 -11.21 -7.83 -14.84
N TYR A 236 -12.39 -8.39 -15.06
CA TYR A 236 -13.06 -9.32 -14.15
C TYR A 236 -14.13 -10.16 -14.85
N THR A 237 -14.56 -11.21 -14.16
CA THR A 237 -15.72 -12.02 -14.54
C THR A 237 -16.86 -11.82 -13.54
N ARG A 238 -18.06 -11.49 -14.04
CA ARG A 238 -19.26 -11.43 -13.20
C ARG A 238 -19.71 -12.83 -12.84
N ARG A 239 -19.78 -13.14 -11.55
CA ARG A 239 -20.29 -14.44 -11.11
C ARG A 239 -21.81 -14.53 -11.27
N PHE A 240 -22.53 -13.42 -11.05
CA PHE A 240 -23.98 -13.41 -11.04
C PHE A 240 -24.57 -12.09 -11.57
N ASP A 241 -24.97 -12.07 -12.84
CA ASP A 241 -25.53 -10.87 -13.52
C ASP A 241 -26.71 -10.24 -12.77
N ARG A 242 -27.62 -11.09 -12.26
CA ARG A 242 -28.83 -10.66 -11.52
C ARG A 242 -28.56 -9.84 -10.26
N ILE A 243 -27.34 -9.86 -9.73
CA ILE A 243 -26.94 -9.20 -8.47
C ILE A 243 -25.63 -8.42 -8.62
N ALA A 244 -25.29 -8.02 -9.84
CA ALA A 244 -24.14 -7.20 -10.17
C ALA A 244 -24.57 -5.75 -10.47
N HIS A 245 -25.54 -5.19 -9.76
CA HIS A 245 -26.02 -3.81 -9.98
C HIS A 245 -25.56 -2.88 -8.85
N GLY A 246 -25.40 -1.60 -9.16
CA GLY A 246 -25.01 -0.56 -8.21
C GLY A 246 -25.53 0.82 -8.59
N SER A 247 -25.22 1.80 -7.74
CA SER A 247 -25.26 3.21 -8.16
C SER A 247 -24.15 3.49 -9.17
N SER A 248 -24.29 4.55 -9.97
CA SER A 248 -23.29 4.94 -10.97
C SER A 248 -21.91 5.10 -10.35
N HIS A 249 -21.83 5.85 -9.25
CA HIS A 249 -20.57 6.04 -8.51
C HIS A 249 -19.95 4.72 -8.02
N ALA A 250 -20.74 3.81 -7.46
CA ALA A 250 -20.20 2.54 -6.98
C ALA A 250 -19.64 1.67 -8.12
N ILE A 251 -20.35 1.60 -9.25
CA ILE A 251 -19.88 0.86 -10.41
C ILE A 251 -18.60 1.49 -10.98
N GLU A 252 -18.55 2.81 -11.10
CA GLU A 252 -17.37 3.56 -11.56
C GLU A 252 -16.15 3.28 -10.67
N ILE A 253 -16.31 3.32 -9.35
CA ILE A 253 -15.23 3.00 -8.41
C ILE A 253 -14.76 1.55 -8.57
N ILE A 254 -15.69 0.59 -8.71
CA ILE A 254 -15.33 -0.83 -8.89
C ILE A 254 -14.54 -1.02 -10.19
N VAL A 255 -14.99 -0.45 -11.31
CA VAL A 255 -14.31 -0.61 -12.60
C VAL A 255 -12.95 0.08 -12.58
N THR A 256 -12.87 1.30 -12.06
CA THR A 256 -11.62 2.05 -11.89
C THR A 256 -10.63 1.27 -11.02
N ALA A 257 -11.09 0.69 -9.91
CA ALA A 257 -10.25 -0.10 -9.02
C ALA A 257 -9.66 -1.34 -9.72
N PHE A 258 -10.44 -2.06 -10.51
CA PHE A 258 -9.92 -3.22 -11.25
C PHE A 258 -9.02 -2.84 -12.42
N ALA A 259 -9.33 -1.76 -13.13
CA ALA A 259 -8.47 -1.23 -14.20
C ALA A 259 -7.10 -0.84 -13.65
N ASN A 260 -7.07 -0.06 -12.56
CA ASN A 260 -5.84 0.30 -11.86
C ASN A 260 -5.14 -0.95 -11.33
N PHE A 261 -5.83 -1.85 -10.63
CA PHE A 261 -5.21 -3.08 -10.12
C PHE A 261 -4.52 -3.89 -11.22
N ARG A 262 -5.17 -4.11 -12.38
CA ARG A 262 -4.57 -4.83 -13.51
C ARG A 262 -3.35 -4.12 -14.06
N ARG A 263 -3.47 -2.80 -14.28
CA ARG A 263 -2.37 -1.95 -14.77
C ARG A 263 -1.18 -1.95 -13.82
N ASP A 264 -1.45 -1.81 -12.53
CA ASP A 264 -0.45 -1.62 -11.50
C ASP A 264 0.31 -2.89 -11.13
N THR A 265 -0.41 -4.02 -11.14
CA THR A 265 0.12 -5.30 -10.63
C THR A 265 0.49 -6.27 -11.74
N GLY A 266 0.12 -5.98 -13.00
CA GLY A 266 0.27 -6.94 -14.10
C GLY A 266 -0.43 -8.28 -13.85
N TYR A 267 -1.35 -8.36 -12.88
CA TYR A 267 -1.99 -9.60 -12.50
C TYR A 267 -2.77 -10.17 -13.69
N ARG A 268 -2.47 -11.43 -14.06
CA ARG A 268 -3.08 -12.14 -15.20
C ARG A 268 -4.09 -13.20 -14.79
N GLY A 269 -4.25 -13.46 -13.49
CA GLY A 269 -5.20 -14.47 -13.01
C GLY A 269 -6.66 -14.02 -13.13
N ASP A 270 -7.57 -14.92 -12.82
CA ASP A 270 -9.01 -14.63 -12.84
C ASP A 270 -9.42 -13.81 -11.62
N ILE A 271 -10.22 -12.77 -11.85
CA ILE A 271 -10.85 -11.97 -10.80
C ILE A 271 -12.36 -12.16 -10.90
N LEU A 272 -12.97 -12.77 -9.89
CA LEU A 272 -14.40 -13.03 -9.85
C LEU A 272 -15.11 -11.99 -9.00
N VAL A 273 -16.01 -11.22 -9.61
CA VAL A 273 -16.90 -10.31 -8.87
C VAL A 273 -18.16 -11.07 -8.46
N GLY A 274 -18.31 -11.29 -7.16
CA GLY A 274 -19.41 -12.05 -6.57
C GLY A 274 -20.75 -11.32 -6.64
N SER A 275 -21.05 -10.50 -5.63
CA SER A 275 -22.33 -9.82 -5.48
C SER A 275 -22.12 -8.35 -5.16
N ILE A 276 -22.82 -7.46 -5.86
CA ILE A 276 -22.82 -6.00 -5.60
C ILE A 276 -24.15 -5.61 -4.96
N ALA A 277 -25.22 -5.51 -5.75
CA ALA A 277 -26.58 -5.35 -5.28
C ALA A 277 -27.57 -5.93 -6.30
N ARG A 278 -28.81 -6.12 -5.85
CA ARG A 278 -29.95 -6.31 -6.75
C ARG A 278 -30.20 -5.02 -7.54
N PRO A 279 -30.90 -5.06 -8.70
CA PRO A 279 -31.16 -3.88 -9.52
C PRO A 279 -31.59 -2.67 -8.70
N HIS A 280 -32.68 -2.75 -7.95
CA HIS A 280 -33.16 -1.60 -7.16
C HIS A 280 -32.65 -1.58 -5.72
N GLY A 281 -31.60 -2.36 -5.42
CA GLY A 281 -31.12 -2.59 -4.08
C GLY A 281 -32.11 -3.37 -3.20
N GLY A 282 -32.22 -2.99 -1.93
CA GLY A 282 -33.08 -3.63 -0.94
C GLY A 282 -32.53 -4.94 -0.38
N ARG A 283 -33.34 -5.64 0.42
CA ARG A 283 -32.92 -6.76 1.27
C ARG A 283 -32.06 -7.79 0.51
N PHE A 284 -30.84 -7.97 1.00
CA PHE A 284 -29.84 -8.84 0.40
C PHE A 284 -29.32 -9.83 1.47
N PRO A 285 -30.01 -10.94 1.75
CA PRO A 285 -29.52 -11.93 2.70
C PRO A 285 -28.31 -12.69 2.13
N PRO A 286 -27.28 -13.02 2.94
CA PRO A 286 -27.12 -12.66 4.35
C PRO A 286 -26.49 -11.26 4.57
N HIS A 287 -25.96 -10.63 3.52
CA HIS A 287 -25.13 -9.42 3.63
C HIS A 287 -25.92 -8.11 3.51
N ARG A 288 -26.17 -7.45 4.65
CA ARG A 288 -26.97 -6.22 4.71
C ARG A 288 -26.31 -4.99 4.06
N SER A 289 -25.00 -4.95 3.88
CA SER A 289 -24.27 -3.83 3.25
C SER A 289 -24.59 -3.64 1.76
N HIS A 290 -25.00 -4.71 1.08
CA HIS A 290 -25.24 -4.73 -0.36
C HIS A 290 -26.58 -4.08 -0.78
N GLN A 291 -27.38 -3.61 0.18
CA GLN A 291 -28.75 -3.18 -0.11
C GLN A 291 -28.84 -1.87 -0.90
N SER A 292 -27.80 -1.04 -0.88
CA SER A 292 -27.82 0.27 -1.52
C SER A 292 -26.97 0.37 -2.78
N GLY A 293 -26.24 -0.67 -3.15
CA GLY A 293 -25.28 -0.61 -4.27
C GLY A 293 -24.28 0.53 -4.10
N ARG A 294 -23.72 0.64 -2.89
CA ARG A 294 -22.66 1.60 -2.52
C ARG A 294 -21.38 0.83 -2.26
#